data_AF-A0A535TND9-F1
#
_entry.id   AF-A0A535TND9-F1
#
_cell.length_a   1.000
_cell.length_b   1.000
_cell.length_c   1.000
_cell.angle_alpha   90.00
_cell.angle_beta   90.00
_cell.angle_gamma   90.00
#
_symmetry.space_group_name_H-M   'P 1'
#
loop_
_entity.id
_entity.type
_entity.pdbx_description
1 polymer ?
#
loop_
_entity_poly.entity_id
_entity_poly.type
_entity_poly.pdbx_seq_one_letter_code
_entity_poly.pdbx_strand_id
1 'polypeptide(L)'
;MPSTPRLLTSPTGAVINDLQETIWDRYPNMGIVVYPVQVQGAGAAMSVARALRRCNDEKRADVIVLARGGGSFEEMYAFNTELVARAILDSRLPVVTALGHTSDRTVADLVGDAECRTPTEAGARVVPKKADLLTSLRERRRRLDREIAQRFSQEDDRLRSLRMRLLRWLSTLIQRPTERLARAQADLAKLSPVHQIERREQALREQRRRLHSALTLRLQISQARLSATRGEERIE
;
A
#
# COMPACT_ATOMS: atom_id res chain seq x y z
N MET A 1 21.53 -8.78 -3.65
CA MET A 1 21.83 -8.77 -2.19
C MET A 1 23.35 -8.66 -2.05
N PRO A 2 23.89 -8.01 -1.01
CA PRO A 2 25.22 -7.44 -1.08
C PRO A 2 26.31 -8.50 -1.30
N SER A 3 27.18 -8.12 -2.22
CA SER A 3 28.11 -8.93 -2.97
C SER A 3 29.42 -9.08 -2.24
N THR A 4 29.88 -10.30 -1.96
CA THR A 4 31.22 -10.49 -1.38
C THR A 4 32.27 -9.88 -2.32
N PRO A 5 32.89 -8.72 -1.97
CA PRO A 5 33.83 -8.08 -2.85
C PRO A 5 35.14 -8.88 -2.84
N ARG A 6 35.73 -9.03 -4.02
CA ARG A 6 37.04 -9.68 -4.18
C ARG A 6 38.12 -8.62 -4.32
N LEU A 7 39.00 -8.55 -3.35
CA LEU A 7 40.09 -7.58 -3.34
C LEU A 7 41.32 -8.23 -3.98
N LEU A 8 41.78 -7.68 -5.10
CA LEU A 8 43.05 -8.00 -5.72
C LEU A 8 44.02 -6.91 -5.30
N THR A 9 44.88 -7.22 -4.34
CA THR A 9 45.89 -6.30 -3.81
C THR A 9 47.06 -7.07 -3.21
N SER A 10 48.12 -6.36 -2.82
CA SER A 10 49.27 -6.92 -2.13
C SER A 10 48.85 -7.55 -0.80
N PRO A 11 49.35 -8.76 -0.44
CA PRO A 11 49.08 -9.38 0.86
C PRO A 11 49.60 -8.56 2.06
N THR A 12 50.60 -7.71 1.82
CA THR A 12 51.21 -6.81 2.80
C THR A 12 50.91 -5.37 2.41
N GLY A 13 50.20 -4.62 3.26
CA GLY A 13 50.00 -3.18 3.06
C GLY A 13 48.79 -2.60 3.79
N ALA A 14 48.78 -1.27 3.92
CA ALA A 14 47.67 -0.51 4.48
C ALA A 14 46.37 -0.67 3.66
N VAL A 15 46.47 -0.91 2.36
CA VAL A 15 45.35 -0.99 1.41
C VAL A 15 44.29 -2.02 1.79
N ILE A 16 44.69 -3.22 2.21
CA ILE A 16 43.73 -4.25 2.65
C ILE A 16 42.98 -3.75 3.89
N ASN A 17 43.71 -3.17 4.84
CA ASN A 17 43.12 -2.64 6.07
C ASN A 17 42.16 -1.48 5.76
N ASP A 18 42.57 -0.54 4.91
CA ASP A 18 41.75 0.61 4.50
C ASP A 18 40.45 0.16 3.82
N LEU A 19 40.55 -0.81 2.90
CA LEU A 19 39.38 -1.39 2.23
C LEU A 19 38.47 -2.12 3.22
N GLN A 20 39.05 -2.94 4.11
CA GLN A 20 38.31 -3.70 5.10
C GLN A 20 37.59 -2.78 6.10
N GLU A 21 38.29 -1.77 6.63
CA GLU A 21 37.73 -0.78 7.54
C GLU A 21 36.59 -0.02 6.87
N THR A 22 36.80 0.47 5.65
CA THR A 22 35.76 1.22 4.92
C THR A 22 34.53 0.35 4.62
N ILE A 23 34.73 -0.91 4.22
CA ILE A 23 33.65 -1.85 3.95
C ILE A 23 32.88 -2.17 5.23
N TRP A 24 33.57 -2.42 6.34
CA TRP A 24 32.93 -2.78 7.61
C TRP A 24 32.29 -1.61 8.35
N ASP A 25 32.80 -0.39 8.18
CA ASP A 25 32.12 0.82 8.66
C ASP A 25 30.74 0.96 7.99
N ARG A 26 30.67 0.73 6.67
CA ARG A 26 29.41 0.82 5.91
C ARG A 26 28.51 -0.39 6.09
N TYR A 27 29.09 -1.59 6.14
CA TYR A 27 28.37 -2.86 6.27
C TYR A 27 29.11 -3.79 7.26
N PRO A 28 28.88 -3.61 8.57
CA PRO A 28 29.51 -4.43 9.59
C PRO A 28 29.02 -5.87 9.45
N ASN A 29 29.95 -6.82 9.20
CA ASN A 29 29.74 -8.25 8.90
C ASN A 29 29.71 -8.67 7.41
N MET A 30 30.07 -7.79 6.48
CA MET A 30 30.23 -8.19 5.08
C MET A 30 31.45 -9.10 4.90
N GLY A 31 31.26 -10.26 4.27
CA GLY A 31 32.37 -11.13 3.88
C GLY A 31 33.21 -10.46 2.80
N ILE A 32 34.53 -10.56 2.92
CA ILE A 32 35.52 -10.04 1.97
C ILE A 32 36.43 -11.21 1.58
N VAL A 33 36.75 -11.34 0.30
CA VAL A 33 37.71 -12.35 -0.16
C VAL A 33 38.92 -11.64 -0.76
N VAL A 34 40.10 -11.93 -0.23
CA VAL A 34 41.35 -11.33 -0.71
C VAL A 34 42.08 -12.32 -1.62
N TYR A 35 42.40 -11.88 -2.83
CA TYR A 35 43.31 -12.57 -3.74
C TYR A 35 44.65 -11.83 -3.71
N PRO A 36 45.65 -12.37 -2.99
CA PRO A 36 46.94 -11.71 -2.90
C PRO A 36 47.60 -11.72 -4.29
N VAL A 37 47.97 -10.54 -4.77
CA VAL A 37 48.66 -10.35 -6.05
C VAL A 37 49.88 -9.47 -5.89
N GLN A 38 50.87 -9.70 -6.76
CA GLN A 38 51.94 -8.73 -6.93
C GLN A 38 51.40 -7.50 -7.66
N VAL A 39 51.52 -6.34 -7.01
CA VAL A 39 51.06 -5.05 -7.54
C VAL A 39 52.20 -4.16 -8.05
N GLN A 40 53.44 -4.67 -7.99
CA GLN A 40 54.65 -3.99 -8.44
C GLN A 40 55.70 -5.00 -8.94
N GLY A 41 56.65 -4.52 -9.75
CA GLY A 41 57.73 -5.34 -10.32
C GLY A 41 57.34 -6.15 -11.55
N ALA A 42 58.33 -6.82 -12.16
CA ALA A 42 58.18 -7.51 -13.46
C ALA A 42 57.11 -8.62 -13.48
N GLY A 43 56.80 -9.23 -12.33
CA GLY A 43 55.79 -10.28 -12.20
C GLY A 43 54.35 -9.78 -12.04
N ALA A 44 54.14 -8.48 -11.79
CA ALA A 44 52.84 -7.95 -11.39
C ALA A 44 51.75 -8.13 -12.45
N ALA A 45 52.04 -7.82 -13.71
CA ALA A 45 51.06 -7.95 -14.80
C ALA A 45 50.52 -9.39 -14.93
N MET A 46 51.42 -10.38 -14.88
CA MET A 46 51.03 -11.80 -14.91
C MET A 46 50.27 -12.22 -13.65
N SER A 47 50.68 -11.74 -12.47
CA SER A 47 50.01 -12.03 -11.20
C SER A 47 48.56 -11.52 -11.19
N VAL A 48 48.35 -10.26 -11.60
CA VAL A 48 47.03 -9.63 -11.67
C VAL A 48 46.14 -10.33 -12.69
N ALA A 49 46.64 -10.58 -13.91
CA ALA A 49 45.87 -11.25 -14.94
C ALA A 49 45.45 -12.69 -14.54
N ARG A 50 46.32 -13.41 -13.83
CA ARG A 50 46.00 -14.75 -13.31
C ARG A 50 44.93 -14.68 -12.22
N ALA A 51 45.01 -13.72 -11.32
CA ALA A 51 44.01 -13.54 -10.27
C ALA A 51 42.65 -13.13 -10.84
N LEU A 52 42.60 -12.24 -11.84
CA LEU A 52 41.37 -11.86 -12.53
C LEU A 52 40.69 -13.08 -13.15
N ARG A 53 41.43 -13.93 -13.87
CA ARG A 53 40.89 -15.18 -14.43
C ARG A 53 40.37 -16.12 -13.34
N ARG A 54 41.18 -16.35 -12.30
CA ARG A 54 40.79 -17.21 -11.17
C ARG A 54 39.52 -16.72 -10.47
N CYS A 55 39.38 -15.41 -10.25
CA CYS A 55 38.17 -14.83 -9.70
C CYS A 55 36.95 -15.15 -10.57
N ASN A 56 37.07 -14.97 -11.89
CA ASN A 56 35.98 -15.25 -12.82
C ASN A 56 35.55 -16.73 -12.83
N ASP A 57 36.48 -17.66 -12.63
CA ASP A 57 36.18 -19.10 -12.59
C ASP A 57 35.44 -19.51 -11.30
N GLU A 58 35.79 -18.90 -10.17
CA GLU A 58 35.29 -19.32 -8.85
C GLU A 58 33.85 -18.86 -8.53
N LYS A 59 33.12 -18.18 -9.45
CA LYS A 59 31.68 -17.78 -9.40
C LYS A 59 31.05 -17.37 -8.05
N ARG A 60 31.85 -16.94 -7.06
CA ARG A 60 31.42 -16.62 -5.68
C ARG A 60 31.52 -15.14 -5.34
N ALA A 61 31.68 -14.28 -6.33
CA ALA A 61 31.72 -12.84 -6.13
C ALA A 61 30.95 -12.12 -7.23
N ASP A 62 30.48 -10.93 -6.88
CA ASP A 62 29.73 -10.08 -7.80
C ASP A 62 30.50 -8.80 -8.17
N VAL A 63 31.68 -8.56 -7.59
CA VAL A 63 32.56 -7.45 -7.95
C VAL A 63 34.02 -7.75 -7.59
N ILE A 64 34.93 -7.28 -8.44
CA ILE A 64 36.37 -7.29 -8.25
C ILE A 64 36.84 -5.87 -7.97
N VAL A 65 37.65 -5.69 -6.93
CA VAL A 65 38.35 -4.43 -6.64
C VAL A 65 39.84 -4.67 -6.86
N LEU A 66 40.40 -4.07 -7.89
CA LEU A 66 41.84 -4.07 -8.14
C LEU A 66 42.43 -2.81 -7.50
N ALA A 67 43.15 -2.98 -6.39
CA ALA A 67 43.66 -1.85 -5.62
C ALA A 67 45.16 -1.94 -5.41
N ARG A 68 45.81 -0.77 -5.41
CA ARG A 68 47.21 -0.59 -5.04
C ARG A 68 47.32 0.48 -3.96
N GLY A 69 48.41 0.43 -3.19
CA GLY A 69 48.79 1.52 -2.29
C GLY A 69 49.54 2.62 -3.03
N GLY A 70 50.00 3.61 -2.26
CA GLY A 70 50.96 4.59 -2.75
C GLY A 70 52.23 3.95 -3.29
N GLY A 71 52.95 4.69 -4.14
CA GLY A 71 54.15 4.21 -4.83
C GLY A 71 54.49 5.14 -6.00
N SER A 72 55.63 4.93 -6.65
CA SER A 72 56.02 5.74 -7.81
C SER A 72 55.17 5.40 -9.04
N PHE A 73 55.17 6.30 -10.03
CA PHE A 73 54.55 6.05 -11.34
C PHE A 73 55.17 4.83 -12.04
N GLU A 74 56.47 4.61 -11.87
CA GLU A 74 57.20 3.49 -12.48
C GLU A 74 56.65 2.13 -12.02
N GLU A 75 56.17 2.06 -10.78
CA GLU A 75 55.55 0.87 -10.22
C GLU A 75 54.14 0.61 -10.82
N MET A 76 53.52 1.59 -11.50
CA MET A 76 52.20 1.45 -12.12
C MET A 76 52.26 0.83 -13.53
N TYR A 77 53.47 0.65 -14.08
CA TYR A 77 53.66 0.16 -15.45
C TYR A 77 52.95 -1.18 -15.72
N ALA A 78 52.87 -2.06 -14.72
CA ALA A 78 52.18 -3.34 -14.84
C ALA A 78 50.70 -3.21 -15.26
N PHE A 79 50.04 -2.12 -14.87
CA PHE A 79 48.63 -1.82 -15.17
C PHE A 79 48.44 -1.15 -16.54
N ASN A 80 49.52 -0.78 -17.22
CA ASN A 80 49.52 -0.25 -18.60
C ASN A 80 49.75 -1.33 -19.66
N THR A 81 49.80 -2.60 -19.27
CA THR A 81 50.07 -3.72 -20.18
C THR A 81 48.81 -4.24 -20.87
N GLU A 82 48.94 -4.66 -22.13
CA GLU A 82 47.86 -5.32 -22.88
C GLU A 82 47.33 -6.57 -22.14
N LEU A 83 48.22 -7.31 -21.46
CA LEU A 83 47.86 -8.50 -20.70
C LEU A 83 46.83 -8.21 -19.60
N VAL A 84 47.05 -7.14 -18.82
CA VAL A 84 46.10 -6.73 -17.77
C VAL A 84 44.84 -6.16 -18.39
N ALA A 85 44.98 -5.33 -19.43
CA ALA A 85 43.82 -4.74 -20.12
C ALA A 85 42.87 -5.80 -20.68
N ARG A 86 43.40 -6.80 -21.41
CA ARG A 86 42.61 -7.93 -21.92
C ARG A 86 41.99 -8.74 -20.78
N ALA A 87 42.73 -9.01 -19.71
CA ALA A 87 42.19 -9.75 -18.57
C ALA A 87 41.03 -9.02 -17.87
N ILE A 88 41.03 -7.68 -17.85
CA ILE A 88 39.90 -6.88 -17.35
C ILE A 88 38.74 -6.93 -18.33
N LEU A 89 38.98 -6.72 -19.63
CA LEU A 89 37.94 -6.75 -20.67
C LEU A 89 37.26 -8.13 -20.79
N ASP A 90 38.01 -9.21 -20.58
CA ASP A 90 37.48 -10.58 -20.60
C ASP A 90 36.77 -10.97 -19.28
N SER A 91 36.77 -10.07 -18.28
CA SER A 91 36.13 -10.33 -16.99
C SER A 91 34.61 -10.35 -17.13
N ARG A 92 33.97 -11.37 -16.55
CA ARG A 92 32.51 -11.47 -16.41
C ARG A 92 32.00 -10.76 -15.17
N LEU A 93 32.90 -10.50 -14.22
CA LEU A 93 32.62 -9.74 -13.00
C LEU A 93 33.04 -8.28 -13.21
N PRO A 94 32.23 -7.30 -12.75
CA PRO A 94 32.62 -5.91 -12.78
C PRO A 94 33.96 -5.68 -12.06
N VAL A 95 34.85 -4.92 -12.68
CA VAL A 95 36.18 -4.58 -12.16
C VAL A 95 36.23 -3.09 -11.82
N VAL A 96 36.39 -2.80 -10.52
CA VAL A 96 36.63 -1.45 -10.00
C VAL A 96 38.12 -1.28 -9.74
N THR A 97 38.73 -0.23 -10.28
CA THR A 97 40.15 0.06 -10.09
C THR A 97 40.36 1.14 -9.04
N ALA A 98 41.42 0.99 -8.25
CA ALA A 98 41.90 1.95 -7.26
C ALA A 98 43.43 1.93 -7.22
N LEU A 99 44.05 2.40 -8.31
CA LEU A 99 45.48 2.21 -8.57
C LEU A 99 46.36 3.43 -8.25
N GLY A 100 45.81 4.64 -8.17
CA GLY A 100 46.59 5.86 -7.93
C GLY A 100 45.76 7.15 -7.86
N HIS A 101 46.43 8.29 -7.74
CA HIS A 101 45.80 9.62 -7.71
C HIS A 101 45.46 10.14 -9.12
N THR A 102 44.59 11.14 -9.19
CA THR A 102 43.93 11.66 -10.41
C THR A 102 44.85 12.00 -11.60
N SER A 103 46.16 12.19 -11.40
CA SER A 103 47.13 12.46 -12.47
C SER A 103 47.65 11.19 -13.18
N ASP A 104 47.54 10.03 -12.54
CA ASP A 104 48.29 8.82 -12.90
C ASP A 104 47.37 7.73 -13.45
N ARG A 105 46.53 8.10 -14.42
CA ARG A 105 45.52 7.20 -15.00
C ARG A 105 46.19 6.10 -15.84
N THR A 106 45.85 4.85 -15.59
CA THR A 106 46.41 3.69 -16.31
C THR A 106 45.46 3.12 -17.36
N VAL A 107 45.97 2.28 -18.27
CA VAL A 107 45.14 1.52 -19.20
C VAL A 107 44.13 0.66 -18.45
N ALA A 108 44.52 0.05 -17.31
CA ALA A 108 43.59 -0.68 -16.46
C ALA A 108 42.42 0.19 -15.97
N ASP A 109 42.66 1.44 -15.59
CA ASP A 109 41.61 2.39 -15.21
C ASP A 109 40.71 2.79 -16.38
N LEU A 110 41.25 2.80 -17.61
CA LEU A 110 40.49 3.08 -18.83
C LEU A 110 39.56 1.93 -19.22
N VAL A 111 39.99 0.68 -19.01
CA VAL A 111 39.20 -0.50 -19.39
C VAL A 111 38.36 -1.08 -18.26
N GLY A 112 38.57 -0.63 -17.01
CA GLY A 112 37.76 -1.01 -15.86
C GLY A 112 36.35 -0.42 -15.92
N ASP A 113 35.39 -1.08 -15.27
CA ASP A 113 33.99 -0.63 -15.24
C ASP A 113 33.81 0.65 -14.42
N ALA A 114 34.67 0.85 -13.42
CA ALA A 114 34.71 2.08 -12.65
C ALA A 114 36.11 2.36 -12.09
N GLU A 115 36.53 3.60 -12.23
CA GLU A 115 37.74 4.14 -11.62
C GLU A 115 37.41 4.82 -10.27
N CYS A 116 38.22 4.53 -9.26
CA CYS A 116 38.21 5.18 -7.95
C CYS A 116 39.59 5.75 -7.64
N ARG A 117 39.64 6.92 -7.00
CA ARG A 117 40.89 7.62 -6.71
C ARG A 117 41.66 7.01 -5.55
N THR A 118 40.97 6.32 -4.65
CA THR A 118 41.59 5.71 -3.46
C THR A 118 40.96 4.36 -3.15
N PRO A 119 41.68 3.47 -2.44
CA PRO A 119 41.11 2.23 -1.94
C PRO A 119 39.87 2.46 -1.06
N THR A 120 39.88 3.48 -0.20
CA THR A 120 38.72 3.90 0.60
C THR A 120 37.51 4.23 -0.28
N GLU A 121 37.70 5.01 -1.36
CA GLU A 121 36.62 5.33 -2.29
C GLU A 121 36.06 4.07 -2.95
N ALA A 122 36.93 3.14 -3.38
CA ALA A 122 36.50 1.87 -3.96
C ALA A 122 35.68 1.03 -2.98
N GLY A 123 36.12 0.90 -1.73
CA GLY A 123 35.36 0.21 -0.67
C GLY A 123 33.99 0.84 -0.44
N ALA A 124 33.90 2.17 -0.44
CA ALA A 124 32.64 2.88 -0.29
C ALA A 124 31.71 2.75 -1.51
N ARG A 125 32.27 2.61 -2.71
CA ARG A 125 31.54 2.49 -3.98
C ARG A 125 30.94 1.11 -4.18
N VAL A 126 31.69 0.06 -3.82
CA VAL A 126 31.26 -1.33 -4.04
C VAL A 126 30.29 -1.85 -2.98
N VAL A 127 30.18 -1.15 -1.84
CA VAL A 127 29.37 -1.60 -0.71
C VAL A 127 28.30 -0.57 -0.29
N PRO A 128 27.00 -0.97 -0.27
CA PRO A 128 25.94 -0.10 0.23
C PRO A 128 26.04 0.08 1.75
N LYS A 129 25.49 1.20 2.27
CA LYS A 129 25.37 1.37 3.72
C LYS A 129 24.27 0.47 4.27
N LYS A 130 24.60 -0.37 5.25
CA LYS A 130 23.64 -1.26 5.92
C LYS A 130 22.50 -0.49 6.60
N ALA A 131 22.80 0.71 7.13
CA ALA A 131 21.80 1.59 7.72
C ALA A 131 20.70 1.98 6.71
N ASP A 132 21.08 2.34 5.48
CA ASP A 132 20.13 2.74 4.44
C ASP A 132 19.24 1.57 4.01
N LEU A 133 19.82 0.36 3.95
CA LEU A 133 19.07 -0.87 3.67
C LEU A 133 18.07 -1.19 4.79
N LEU A 134 18.47 -1.04 6.05
CA LEU A 134 17.58 -1.22 7.20
C LEU A 134 16.45 -0.19 7.22
N THR A 135 16.75 1.07 6.90
CA THR A 135 15.73 2.13 6.77
C THR A 135 14.75 1.79 5.65
N SER A 136 15.24 1.43 4.48
CA SER A 136 14.41 1.01 3.34
C SER A 136 13.53 -0.20 3.68
N LEU A 137 14.06 -1.16 4.43
CA LEU A 137 13.32 -2.34 4.87
C LEU A 137 12.21 -1.95 5.87
N ARG A 138 12.49 -1.06 6.82
CA ARG A 138 11.50 -0.55 7.78
C ARG A 138 10.38 0.21 7.09
N GLU A 139 10.70 1.03 6.09
CA GLU A 139 9.71 1.76 5.29
C GLU A 139 8.82 0.81 4.49
N ARG A 140 9.41 -0.18 3.83
CA ARG A 140 8.66 -1.23 3.12
C ARG A 140 7.73 -1.99 4.06
N ARG A 141 8.21 -2.35 5.26
CA ARG A 141 7.38 -2.99 6.30
C ARG A 141 6.21 -2.11 6.72
N ARG A 142 6.46 -0.84 7.07
CA ARG A 142 5.41 0.12 7.43
C ARG A 142 4.37 0.29 6.33
N ARG A 143 4.80 0.29 5.07
CA ARG A 143 3.89 0.34 3.93
C ARG A 143 3.03 -0.92 3.85
N LEU A 144 3.63 -2.11 3.97
CA LEU A 144 2.88 -3.37 4.00
C LEU A 144 1.85 -3.40 5.13
N ASP A 145 2.22 -2.98 6.34
CA ASP A 145 1.31 -2.95 7.49
C ASP A 145 0.09 -2.05 7.22
N ARG A 146 0.31 -0.86 6.63
CA ARG A 146 -0.78 0.06 6.24
C ARG A 146 -1.69 -0.52 5.18
N GLU A 147 -1.13 -1.11 4.13
CA GLU A 147 -1.90 -1.71 3.04
C GLU A 147 -2.76 -2.89 3.54
N ILE A 148 -2.20 -3.71 4.45
CA ILE A 148 -2.94 -4.80 5.09
C ILE A 148 -4.10 -4.24 5.92
N ALA A 149 -3.84 -3.27 6.80
CA ALA A 149 -4.88 -2.66 7.63
C ALA A 149 -5.99 -2.02 6.79
N GLN A 150 -5.63 -1.32 5.72
CA GLN A 150 -6.57 -0.70 4.80
C GLN A 150 -7.44 -1.74 4.09
N ARG A 151 -6.86 -2.85 3.62
CA ARG A 151 -7.62 -3.96 3.02
C ARG A 151 -8.61 -4.58 4.00
N PHE A 152 -8.20 -4.82 5.24
CA PHE A 152 -9.11 -5.34 6.28
C PHE A 152 -10.27 -4.38 6.56
N SER A 153 -10.00 -3.07 6.68
CA SER A 153 -11.05 -2.06 6.87
C SER A 153 -12.04 -2.04 5.70
N GLN A 154 -11.55 -2.10 4.46
CA GLN A 154 -12.41 -2.10 3.27
C GLN A 154 -13.30 -3.34 3.21
N GLU A 155 -12.77 -4.52 3.54
CA GLU A 155 -13.57 -5.75 3.56
C GLU A 155 -14.58 -5.75 4.72
N ASP A 156 -14.25 -5.20 5.90
CA ASP A 156 -15.20 -5.05 7.00
C ASP A 156 -16.35 -4.09 6.64
N ASP A 157 -16.03 -2.94 6.04
CA ASP A 157 -17.03 -1.99 5.54
C ASP A 157 -17.91 -2.62 4.46
N ARG A 158 -17.32 -3.42 3.57
CA ARG A 158 -18.04 -4.18 2.55
C ARG A 158 -19.01 -5.16 3.20
N LEU A 159 -18.56 -5.98 4.15
CA LEU A 159 -19.41 -6.94 4.87
C LEU A 159 -20.55 -6.24 5.62
N ARG A 160 -20.27 -5.12 6.31
CA ARG A 160 -21.29 -4.30 6.98
C ARG A 160 -22.31 -3.77 5.99
N SER A 161 -21.87 -3.27 4.84
CA SER A 161 -22.77 -2.76 3.80
C SER A 161 -23.69 -3.86 3.23
N LEU A 162 -23.16 -5.06 3.00
CA LEU A 162 -23.93 -6.22 2.54
C LEU A 162 -24.94 -6.64 3.60
N ARG A 163 -24.54 -6.72 4.87
CA ARG A 163 -25.42 -7.03 5.99
C ARG A 163 -26.58 -6.03 6.10
N MET A 164 -26.28 -4.73 6.01
CA MET A 164 -27.31 -3.69 6.04
C MET A 164 -28.27 -3.77 4.85
N ARG A 165 -27.77 -4.09 3.65
CA ARG A 165 -28.62 -4.32 2.46
C ARG A 165 -29.52 -5.53 2.65
N LEU A 166 -28.99 -6.64 3.18
CA LEU A 166 -29.76 -7.85 3.46
C LEU A 166 -30.89 -7.57 4.47
N LEU A 167 -30.58 -6.90 5.59
CA LEU A 167 -31.58 -6.55 6.60
C LEU A 167 -32.71 -5.68 6.04
N ARG A 168 -32.37 -4.67 5.23
CA ARG A 168 -33.35 -3.84 4.53
C ARG A 168 -34.21 -4.64 3.54
N TRP A 169 -33.62 -5.59 2.83
CA TRP A 169 -34.36 -6.42 1.90
C TRP A 169 -35.32 -7.38 2.64
N LEU A 170 -34.86 -8.02 3.71
CA LEU A 170 -35.70 -8.87 4.56
C LEU A 170 -36.88 -8.11 5.18
N SER A 171 -36.66 -6.87 5.65
CA SER A 171 -37.77 -6.07 6.17
C SER A 171 -38.81 -5.76 5.08
N THR A 172 -38.38 -5.45 3.86
CA THR A 172 -39.32 -5.23 2.74
C THR A 172 -40.09 -6.48 2.32
N LEU A 173 -39.48 -7.67 2.44
CA LEU A 173 -40.15 -8.94 2.15
C LEU A 173 -41.25 -9.28 3.16
N ILE A 174 -41.11 -8.84 4.42
CA ILE A 174 -42.12 -9.06 5.46
C ILE A 174 -43.20 -7.98 5.42
N GLN A 175 -42.82 -6.72 5.19
CA GLN A 175 -43.75 -5.59 5.14
C GLN A 175 -44.80 -5.74 4.03
N ARG A 176 -44.40 -6.17 2.82
CA ARG A 176 -45.35 -6.26 1.69
C ARG A 176 -46.48 -7.27 1.93
N PRO A 177 -46.22 -8.52 2.36
CA PRO A 177 -47.27 -9.48 2.71
C PRO A 177 -48.13 -9.02 3.89
N THR A 178 -47.52 -8.44 4.93
CA THR A 178 -48.28 -7.94 6.09
C THR A 178 -49.22 -6.81 5.71
N GLU A 179 -48.78 -5.85 4.89
CA GLU A 179 -49.66 -4.80 4.35
C GLU A 179 -50.76 -5.36 3.45
N ARG A 180 -50.44 -6.33 2.58
CA ARG A 180 -51.45 -6.99 1.72
C ARG A 180 -52.49 -7.74 2.55
N LEU A 181 -52.05 -8.47 3.59
CA LEU A 181 -52.93 -9.18 4.50
C LEU A 181 -53.83 -8.21 5.27
N ALA A 182 -53.26 -7.13 5.81
CA ALA A 182 -54.02 -6.10 6.52
C ALA A 182 -55.07 -5.43 5.62
N ARG A 183 -54.74 -5.12 4.36
CA ARG A 183 -55.70 -4.61 3.37
C ARG A 183 -56.80 -5.61 3.08
N ALA A 184 -56.45 -6.87 2.81
CA ALA A 184 -57.43 -7.93 2.54
C ALA A 184 -58.37 -8.16 3.73
N GLN A 185 -57.84 -8.14 4.96
CA GLN A 185 -58.65 -8.23 6.18
C GLN A 185 -59.59 -7.04 6.32
N ALA A 186 -59.12 -5.81 6.07
CA ALA A 186 -59.95 -4.62 6.11
C ALA A 186 -61.06 -4.65 5.05
N ASP A 187 -60.76 -5.12 3.85
CA ASP A 187 -61.75 -5.24 2.77
C ASP A 187 -62.79 -6.35 3.06
N LEU A 188 -62.35 -7.49 3.62
CA LEU A 188 -63.26 -8.54 4.07
C LEU A 188 -64.17 -8.06 5.21
N ALA A 189 -63.65 -7.28 6.15
CA ALA A 189 -64.42 -6.69 7.24
C ALA A 189 -65.53 -5.76 6.72
N LYS A 190 -65.29 -4.99 5.64
CA LYS A 190 -66.33 -4.17 4.99
C LYS A 190 -67.44 -5.01 4.37
N LEU A 191 -67.13 -6.22 3.90
CA LEU A 191 -68.10 -7.14 3.33
C LEU A 191 -68.87 -7.94 4.40
N SER A 192 -68.42 -7.92 5.66
CA SER A 192 -69.07 -8.60 6.77
C SER A 192 -70.55 -8.15 6.92
N PRO A 193 -71.52 -9.08 6.89
CA PRO A 193 -72.93 -8.76 7.09
C PRO A 193 -73.20 -8.00 8.38
N VAL A 194 -72.46 -8.32 9.45
CA VAL A 194 -72.57 -7.66 10.76
C VAL A 194 -72.22 -6.18 10.65
N HIS A 195 -71.07 -5.85 10.06
CA HIS A 195 -70.64 -4.45 9.89
C HIS A 195 -71.53 -3.69 8.90
N GLN A 196 -72.08 -4.36 7.89
CA GLN A 196 -73.06 -3.75 6.98
C GLN A 196 -74.37 -3.40 7.70
N ILE A 197 -74.85 -4.30 8.56
CA ILE A 197 -76.05 -4.07 9.38
C ILE A 197 -75.79 -2.94 10.36
N GLU A 198 -74.67 -2.95 11.10
CA GLU A 198 -74.31 -1.87 12.03
C GLU A 198 -74.22 -0.51 11.34
N ARG A 199 -73.62 -0.43 10.15
CA ARG A 199 -73.58 0.82 9.36
C ARG A 199 -74.98 1.28 8.94
N ARG A 200 -75.84 0.37 8.48
CA ARG A 200 -77.22 0.70 8.09
C ARG A 200 -78.03 1.13 9.29
N GLU A 201 -77.87 0.48 10.45
CA GLU A 201 -78.51 0.88 11.69
C GLU A 201 -78.05 2.26 12.17
N GLN A 202 -76.74 2.54 12.13
CA GLN A 202 -76.22 3.87 12.47
C GLN A 202 -76.76 4.95 11.52
N ALA A 203 -76.78 4.68 10.21
CA ALA A 203 -77.36 5.59 9.22
C ALA A 203 -78.86 5.84 9.47
N LEU A 204 -79.63 4.79 9.78
CA LEU A 204 -81.05 4.90 10.14
C LEU A 204 -81.25 5.68 11.45
N ARG A 205 -80.42 5.45 12.47
CA ARG A 205 -80.46 6.20 13.74
C ARG A 205 -80.18 7.68 13.50
N GLU A 206 -79.20 7.99 12.66
CA GLU A 206 -78.84 9.36 12.30
C GLU A 206 -79.95 10.04 11.48
N GLN A 207 -80.52 9.36 10.48
CA GLN A 207 -81.69 9.86 9.74
C GLN A 207 -82.88 10.11 10.66
N ARG A 208 -83.15 9.19 11.60
CA ARG A 208 -84.22 9.34 12.59
C ARG A 208 -83.98 10.53 13.51
N ARG A 209 -82.74 10.76 13.95
CA ARG A 209 -82.37 11.95 14.74
C ARG A 209 -82.61 13.24 13.96
N ARG A 210 -82.21 13.29 12.68
CA ARG A 210 -82.42 14.46 11.81
C ARG A 210 -83.90 14.73 11.53
N LEU A 211 -84.69 13.69 11.30
CA LEU A 211 -86.14 13.80 11.13
C LEU A 211 -86.81 14.32 12.41
N HIS A 212 -86.43 13.76 13.56
CA HIS A 212 -86.95 14.18 14.84
C HIS A 212 -86.60 15.64 15.13
N SER A 213 -85.35 16.05 14.93
CA SER A 213 -84.95 17.45 15.15
C SER A 213 -85.67 18.41 14.20
N ALA A 214 -85.81 18.06 12.91
CA ALA A 214 -86.55 18.86 11.94
C ALA A 214 -88.04 18.99 12.28
N LEU A 215 -88.68 17.90 12.72
CA LEU A 215 -90.08 17.90 13.17
C LEU A 215 -90.26 18.73 14.45
N THR A 216 -89.36 18.58 15.43
CA THR A 216 -89.39 19.38 16.67
C THR A 216 -89.25 20.87 16.35
N LEU A 217 -88.32 21.25 15.47
CA LEU A 217 -88.16 22.64 15.04
C LEU A 217 -89.42 23.17 14.32
N ARG A 218 -90.01 22.37 13.41
CA ARG A 218 -91.27 22.76 12.75
C ARG A 218 -92.42 22.94 13.73
N LEU A 219 -92.56 22.05 14.70
CA LEU A 219 -93.58 22.15 15.75
C LEU A 219 -93.39 23.41 16.59
N GLN A 220 -92.16 23.69 17.04
CA GLN A 220 -91.85 24.92 17.78
C GLN A 220 -92.19 26.18 16.97
N ILE A 221 -91.84 26.23 15.68
CA ILE A 221 -92.18 27.35 14.79
C ILE A 221 -93.71 27.49 14.65
N SER A 222 -94.43 26.39 14.47
CA SER A 222 -95.90 26.42 14.35
C SER A 222 -96.58 26.86 15.65
N GLN A 223 -96.10 26.40 16.81
CA GLN A 223 -96.59 26.81 18.12
C GLN A 223 -96.31 28.29 18.38
N ALA A 224 -95.11 28.77 18.06
CA ALA A 224 -94.76 30.19 18.16
C ALA A 224 -95.65 31.08 17.27
N ARG A 225 -95.97 30.62 16.06
CA ARG A 225 -96.90 31.31 15.15
C ARG A 225 -98.34 31.32 15.68
N LEU A 226 -98.81 30.20 16.24
CA LEU A 226 -100.13 30.08 16.87
C LEU A 226 -100.26 30.92 18.15
N SER A 227 -99.19 31.04 18.94
CA SER A 227 -99.18 31.91 20.12
C SER A 227 -99.09 33.39 19.76
N ALA A 228 -98.41 33.74 18.66
CA ALA A 228 -98.38 35.12 18.16
C ALA A 228 -99.76 35.56 17.66
N THR A 229 -100.47 34.70 16.92
CA THR A 229 -101.85 34.97 16.46
C THR A 229 -102.87 35.00 17.59
N ARG A 230 -102.68 34.23 18.68
CA ARG A 230 -103.51 34.32 19.90
C ARG A 230 -103.15 35.50 20.82
N GLY A 231 -101.97 36.10 20.65
CA GLY A 231 -101.54 37.28 21.39
C GLY A 231 -102.14 38.58 20.85
N GLU A 232 -102.42 38.63 19.53
CA GLU A 232 -103.06 39.78 18.88
C GLU A 232 -104.55 39.93 19.25
N GLU A 233 -105.23 38.88 19.69
CA GLU A 233 -106.65 38.93 20.13
C GLU A 233 -106.85 39.34 21.60
N ARG A 234 -105.81 39.73 22.35
CA ARG A 234 -105.89 39.95 23.81
C ARG A 234 -105.46 41.31 24.34
N ILE A 235 -105.35 42.34 23.48
CA ILE A 235 -105.16 43.73 23.92
C ILE A 235 -106.11 44.64 23.13
N GLU A 236 -107.38 44.66 23.55
CA GLU A 236 -108.29 45.81 23.50
C GLU A 236 -108.72 46.13 24.94
#